data_AF-A0A7W6PCR2-F1
#
_entry.id   AF-A0A7W6PCR2-F1
#
_cell.length_a   1.000
_cell.length_b   1.000
_cell.length_c   1.000
_cell.angle_alpha   90.00
_cell.angle_beta   90.00
_cell.angle_gamma   90.00
#
_symmetry.space_group_name_H-M   'P 1'
#
loop_
_entity.id
_entity.type
_entity.pdbx_description
1 polymer ?
#
loop_
_entity_poly.entity_id
_entity_poly.type
_entity_poly.pdbx_seq_one_letter_code
_entity_poly.pdbx_strand_id
1 'polypeptide(L)'
;MIAIKGAVLTVIFSVSSVLSTPALAGQNVRTKEFLSFGDEAKAQFIGSTIWTASVIATQIEQSMADCIADWYTDDPATVKQRNAEILNIMADYPDSYPTGIVVAVIQKQCGKFGG
;
A
#
# COMPACT_ATOMS: atom_id res chain seq x y z
N MET A 1 8.44 -6.82 -62.14
CA MET A 1 7.10 -7.14 -61.58
C MET A 1 7.28 -8.13 -60.44
N ILE A 2 6.99 -7.72 -59.21
CA ILE A 2 6.44 -8.54 -58.10
C ILE A 2 5.97 -7.51 -57.08
N ALA A 3 4.65 -7.41 -56.93
CA ALA A 3 3.99 -6.56 -55.94
C ALA A 3 3.77 -7.40 -54.68
N ILE A 4 4.34 -7.00 -53.55
CA ILE A 4 4.04 -7.58 -52.24
C ILE A 4 3.09 -6.61 -51.54
N LYS A 5 1.79 -6.86 -51.68
CA LYS A 5 0.71 -6.26 -50.88
C LYS A 5 0.09 -7.40 -50.07
N GLY A 6 0.00 -7.25 -48.75
CA GLY A 6 -0.82 -8.16 -47.96
C GLY A 6 -0.49 -8.22 -46.48
N ALA A 7 -0.91 -7.17 -45.76
CA ALA A 7 -1.41 -7.21 -44.39
C ALA A 7 -0.57 -7.95 -43.33
N VAL A 8 0.19 -7.14 -42.60
CA VAL A 8 0.57 -7.30 -41.18
C VAL A 8 -0.66 -7.74 -40.38
N LEU A 9 -0.71 -9.03 -40.03
CA LEU A 9 -1.77 -9.65 -39.25
C LEU A 9 -1.34 -9.71 -37.77
N THR A 10 -2.10 -9.01 -36.93
CA THR A 10 -2.43 -9.43 -35.55
C THR A 10 -1.34 -9.35 -34.48
N VAL A 11 -1.06 -8.15 -33.95
CA VAL A 11 -0.53 -7.97 -32.59
C VAL A 11 -1.21 -6.78 -31.90
N ILE A 12 -2.53 -6.84 -31.72
CA ILE A 12 -3.26 -5.88 -30.85
C ILE A 12 -4.45 -6.59 -30.19
N PHE A 13 -4.21 -7.58 -29.33
CA PHE A 13 -5.25 -8.15 -28.47
C PHE A 13 -4.59 -8.87 -27.29
N SER A 14 -4.14 -8.13 -26.27
CA SER A 14 -4.04 -8.63 -24.86
C SER A 14 -3.47 -7.61 -23.85
N VAL A 15 -3.71 -6.30 -24.02
CA VAL A 15 -3.35 -5.29 -23.01
C VAL A 15 -4.61 -4.56 -22.56
N SER A 16 -5.62 -5.30 -22.11
CA SER A 16 -6.86 -4.70 -21.58
C SER A 16 -7.40 -5.40 -20.34
N SER A 17 -6.71 -6.41 -19.80
CA SER A 17 -7.22 -7.23 -18.69
C SER A 17 -6.73 -6.81 -17.29
N VAL A 18 -5.88 -5.77 -17.18
CA VAL A 18 -5.22 -5.43 -15.89
C VAL A 18 -5.92 -4.31 -15.12
N LEU A 19 -6.97 -3.68 -15.66
CA LEU A 19 -7.61 -2.50 -15.04
C LEU A 19 -9.01 -2.76 -14.42
N SER A 20 -9.45 -4.01 -14.33
CA SER A 20 -10.81 -4.34 -13.87
C SER A 20 -10.91 -4.76 -12.41
N THR A 21 -9.85 -4.65 -11.60
CA THR A 21 -10.03 -4.78 -10.15
C THR A 21 -10.76 -3.53 -9.66
N PRO A 22 -12.00 -3.64 -9.14
CA PRO A 22 -12.60 -2.52 -8.46
C PRO A 22 -11.64 -2.12 -7.34
N ALA A 23 -11.20 -0.87 -7.35
CA ALA A 23 -10.58 -0.30 -6.18
C ALA A 23 -11.63 -0.40 -5.07
N LEU A 24 -11.50 -1.40 -4.19
CA LEU A 24 -12.28 -1.50 -2.96
C LEU A 24 -11.81 -0.39 -2.01
N ALA A 25 -12.01 0.86 -2.42
CA ALA A 25 -12.05 2.01 -1.54
C ALA A 25 -13.39 1.95 -0.79
N GLY A 26 -13.58 0.88 -0.01
CA GLY A 26 -14.68 0.80 0.92
C GLY A 26 -14.40 1.84 2.00
N GLN A 27 -15.00 3.02 1.87
CA GLN A 27 -14.82 4.14 2.81
C GLN A 27 -15.23 3.80 4.26
N ASN A 28 -15.72 2.58 4.52
CA ASN A 28 -16.15 2.09 5.82
C ASN A 28 -15.55 0.73 6.22
N VAL A 29 -14.53 0.22 5.52
CA VAL A 29 -13.91 -1.06 5.87
C VAL A 29 -13.29 -0.96 7.27
N ARG A 30 -13.81 -1.77 8.20
CA ARG A 30 -13.28 -1.89 9.56
C ARG A 30 -12.17 -2.93 9.60
N THR A 31 -11.31 -2.85 10.60
CA THR A 31 -10.19 -3.77 10.77
C THR A 31 -10.62 -5.24 10.73
N LYS A 32 -11.73 -5.61 11.38
CA LYS A 32 -12.25 -6.99 11.35
C LYS A 32 -12.57 -7.49 9.95
N GLU A 33 -13.05 -6.62 9.06
CA GLU A 33 -13.32 -6.95 7.66
C GLU A 33 -12.01 -6.97 6.87
N PHE A 34 -11.17 -5.95 7.03
CA PHE A 34 -9.85 -5.88 6.40
C PHE A 34 -8.97 -7.11 6.66
N LEU A 35 -8.97 -7.63 7.90
CA LEU A 35 -8.16 -8.79 8.26
C LEU A 35 -8.59 -10.07 7.53
N SER A 36 -9.82 -10.12 6.98
CA SER A 36 -10.28 -11.23 6.15
C SER A 36 -9.78 -11.17 4.70
N PHE A 37 -9.17 -10.06 4.28
CA PHE A 37 -8.64 -9.91 2.93
C PHE A 37 -7.38 -10.77 2.72
N GLY A 38 -7.06 -11.04 1.44
CA GLY A 38 -5.85 -11.77 1.06
C GLY A 38 -4.58 -11.07 1.52
N ASP A 39 -3.52 -11.85 1.76
CA ASP A 39 -2.25 -11.35 2.31
C ASP A 39 -1.60 -10.27 1.44
N GLU A 40 -1.69 -10.41 0.12
CA GLU A 40 -1.20 -9.41 -0.83
C GLU A 40 -1.97 -8.08 -0.71
N ALA A 41 -3.30 -8.14 -0.61
CA ALA A 41 -4.13 -6.95 -0.45
C ALA A 41 -3.81 -6.23 0.87
N LYS A 42 -3.61 -6.98 1.96
CA LYS A 42 -3.21 -6.44 3.26
C LYS A 42 -1.83 -5.78 3.18
N ALA A 43 -0.85 -6.46 2.59
CA ALA A 43 0.51 -5.93 2.42
C ALA A 43 0.53 -4.65 1.57
N GLN A 44 -0.19 -4.65 0.44
CA GLN A 44 -0.28 -3.50 -0.46
C GLN A 44 -0.96 -2.30 0.20
N PHE A 45 -2.02 -2.54 0.97
CA PHE A 45 -2.68 -1.49 1.74
C PHE A 45 -1.75 -0.86 2.76
N ILE A 46 -1.03 -1.68 3.54
CA ILE A 46 -0.09 -1.19 4.56
C ILE A 46 1.02 -0.39 3.90
N GLY A 47 1.66 -0.96 2.86
CA GLY A 47 2.77 -0.32 2.15
C GLY A 47 2.36 1.00 1.50
N SER A 48 1.22 1.04 0.79
CA SER A 48 0.73 2.29 0.19
C SER A 48 0.34 3.35 1.23
N THR A 49 -0.18 2.94 2.39
CA THR A 49 -0.49 3.87 3.50
C THR A 49 0.79 4.46 4.09
N ILE A 50 1.82 3.64 4.32
CA ILE A 50 3.11 4.10 4.84
C ILE A 50 3.82 5.01 3.83
N TRP A 51 3.81 4.64 2.54
CA TRP A 51 4.35 5.49 1.49
C TRP A 51 3.63 6.85 1.42
N THR A 52 2.31 6.85 1.49
CA THR A 52 1.52 8.09 1.54
C THR A 52 1.90 8.94 2.76
N ALA A 53 2.06 8.33 3.93
CA ALA A 53 2.49 9.01 5.14
C ALA A 53 3.91 9.58 5.03
N SER A 54 4.84 8.86 4.37
CA SER A 54 6.19 9.34 4.08
C SER A 54 6.17 10.56 3.16
N VAL A 55 5.41 10.51 2.06
CA VAL A 55 5.23 11.66 1.15
C VAL A 55 4.60 12.84 1.87
N ILE A 56 3.65 12.62 2.78
CA ILE A 56 3.12 13.71 3.61
C ILE A 56 4.25 14.26 4.50
N ALA A 57 5.01 13.41 5.18
CA ALA A 57 6.09 13.81 6.08
C ALA A 57 7.14 14.68 5.38
N THR A 58 7.52 14.40 4.12
CA THR A 58 8.48 15.25 3.38
C THR A 58 8.02 16.70 3.22
N GLN A 59 6.70 16.95 3.31
CA GLN A 59 6.13 18.29 3.14
C GLN A 59 6.01 19.08 4.45
N ILE A 60 6.09 18.42 5.60
CA ILE A 60 5.85 19.05 6.92
C ILE A 60 7.04 18.91 7.86
N GLU A 61 7.72 17.77 7.88
CA GLU A 61 8.83 17.51 8.80
C GLU A 61 9.77 16.45 8.22
N GLN A 62 10.91 16.89 7.70
CA GLN A 62 11.87 16.01 7.01
C GLN A 62 12.39 14.88 7.92
N SER A 63 12.66 15.14 9.20
CA SER A 63 13.16 14.13 10.13
C SER A 63 12.19 12.96 10.35
N MET A 64 10.88 13.21 10.30
CA MET A 64 9.89 12.15 10.31
C MET A 64 9.87 11.35 9.00
N ALA A 65 10.06 12.01 7.84
CA ALA A 65 10.18 11.30 6.57
C ALA A 65 11.39 10.35 6.56
N ASP A 66 12.53 10.83 7.05
CA ASP A 66 13.76 10.04 7.19
C ASP A 66 13.54 8.86 8.16
N CYS A 67 12.88 9.09 9.30
CA CYS A 67 12.53 8.02 10.23
C CYS A 67 11.62 6.96 9.60
N ILE A 68 10.60 7.36 8.83
CA ILE A 68 9.69 6.41 8.18
C ILE A 68 10.46 5.56 7.17
N ALA A 69 11.35 6.17 6.37
CA ALA A 69 12.17 5.46 5.40
C ALA A 69 13.14 4.47 6.06
N ASP A 70 13.75 4.85 7.18
CA ASP A 70 14.67 3.98 7.93
C ASP A 70 13.94 2.84 8.66
N TRP A 71 12.72 3.09 9.16
CA TRP A 71 11.95 2.10 9.90
C TRP A 71 11.25 1.09 8.98
N TYR A 72 10.71 1.57 7.86
CA TYR A 72 10.01 0.77 6.86
C TYR A 72 10.79 0.80 5.54
N THR A 73 11.95 0.14 5.57
CA THR A 73 12.91 0.07 4.47
C THR A 73 12.36 -0.71 3.26
N ASP A 74 13.09 -0.70 2.14
CA ASP A 74 12.79 -1.55 0.98
C ASP A 74 13.27 -3.01 1.14
N ASP A 75 13.82 -3.39 2.31
CA ASP A 75 14.25 -4.77 2.57
C ASP A 75 13.04 -5.70 2.74
N PRO A 76 12.85 -6.73 1.89
CA PRO A 76 11.66 -7.56 1.91
C PRO A 76 11.41 -8.29 3.25
N ALA A 77 12.48 -8.66 3.96
CA ALA A 77 12.36 -9.34 5.26
C ALA A 77 11.84 -8.37 6.32
N THR A 78 12.40 -7.16 6.37
CA THR A 78 11.97 -6.08 7.25
C THR A 78 10.52 -5.68 6.97
N VAL A 79 10.16 -5.44 5.70
CA VAL A 79 8.78 -5.12 5.29
C VAL A 79 7.80 -6.19 5.76
N LYS A 80 8.13 -7.47 5.52
CA LYS A 80 7.29 -8.59 5.94
C LYS A 80 7.11 -8.62 7.46
N GLN A 81 8.18 -8.39 8.23
CA GLN A 81 8.12 -8.32 9.68
C GLN A 81 7.23 -7.16 10.14
N ARG A 82 7.42 -5.95 9.62
CA ARG A 82 6.62 -4.76 10.00
C ARG A 82 5.16 -4.92 9.64
N ASN A 83 4.85 -5.52 8.50
CA ASN A 83 3.48 -5.83 8.12
C ASN A 83 2.83 -6.80 9.12
N ALA A 84 3.55 -7.84 9.55
CA ALA A 84 3.04 -8.77 10.55
C ALA A 84 2.78 -8.08 11.91
N GLU A 85 3.69 -7.21 12.35
CA GLU A 85 3.52 -6.42 13.58
C GLU A 85 2.28 -5.51 13.51
N ILE A 86 2.07 -4.82 12.39
CA ILE A 86 0.90 -3.96 12.16
C ILE A 86 -0.39 -4.79 12.14
N LEU A 87 -0.40 -5.95 11.48
CA LEU A 87 -1.56 -6.84 11.42
C LEU A 87 -1.91 -7.43 12.80
N ASN A 88 -0.90 -7.73 13.62
CA ASN A 88 -1.13 -8.17 14.99
C ASN A 88 -1.79 -7.07 15.82
N ILE A 89 -1.32 -5.82 15.72
CA ILE A 89 -1.96 -4.68 16.39
C ILE A 89 -3.40 -4.51 15.89
N MET A 90 -3.62 -4.65 14.58
CA MET A 90 -4.96 -4.58 13.99
C MET A 90 -5.95 -5.58 14.63
N ALA A 91 -5.51 -6.78 14.97
CA ALA A 91 -6.36 -7.79 15.61
C ALA A 91 -6.93 -7.32 16.95
N ASP A 92 -6.23 -6.44 17.68
CA ASP A 92 -6.67 -5.90 18.96
C ASP A 92 -7.71 -4.77 18.81
N TYR A 93 -7.89 -4.21 17.61
CA TYR A 93 -8.78 -3.08 17.33
C TYR A 93 -9.75 -3.37 16.17
N PRO A 94 -10.66 -4.36 16.30
CA PRO A 94 -11.49 -4.86 15.21
C PRO A 94 -12.47 -3.83 14.61
N ASP A 95 -12.91 -2.85 15.40
CA ASP A 95 -13.89 -1.84 14.97
C ASP A 95 -13.25 -0.51 14.54
N SER A 96 -11.93 -0.41 14.62
CA SER A 96 -11.17 0.75 14.12
C SER A 96 -11.05 0.75 12.59
N TYR A 97 -10.60 1.87 12.03
CA TYR A 97 -10.21 1.95 10.62
C TYR A 97 -8.75 1.53 10.44
N PRO A 98 -8.42 0.63 9.49
CA PRO A 98 -7.05 0.16 9.27
C PRO A 98 -6.04 1.30 9.07
N THR A 99 -6.38 2.32 8.28
CA THR A 99 -5.51 3.48 8.04
C THR A 99 -5.16 4.21 9.34
N GLY A 100 -6.13 4.37 10.24
CA GLY A 100 -5.90 5.02 11.54
C GLY A 100 -4.91 4.25 12.40
N ILE A 101 -4.94 2.92 12.35
CA ILE A 101 -3.99 2.06 13.06
C ILE A 101 -2.58 2.21 12.46
N VAL A 102 -2.43 2.14 11.13
CA VAL A 102 -1.13 2.31 10.47
C VAL A 102 -0.52 3.67 10.82
N VAL A 103 -1.31 4.74 10.72
CA VAL A 103 -0.89 6.10 11.09
C VAL A 103 -0.48 6.18 12.56
N ALA A 104 -1.24 5.57 13.48
CA ALA A 104 -0.89 5.56 14.89
C ALA A 104 0.42 4.79 15.18
N VAL A 105 0.68 3.69 14.46
CA VAL A 105 1.94 2.95 14.56
C VAL A 105 3.11 3.81 14.07
N ILE A 106 2.97 4.48 12.92
CA ILE A 106 3.97 5.43 12.42
C ILE A 106 4.23 6.51 13.47
N GLN A 107 3.18 7.09 14.05
CA GLN A 107 3.34 8.15 15.05
C GLN A 107 4.02 7.68 16.33
N LYS A 108 3.75 6.44 16.75
CA LYS A 108 4.42 5.82 17.89
C LYS A 108 5.93 5.65 17.63
N GLN A 109 6.30 5.34 16.39
CA GLN A 109 7.68 5.04 16.03
C GLN A 109 8.49 6.30 15.69
N CYS A 110 7.89 7.23 14.95
CA CYS A 110 8.58 8.37 14.32
C CYS A 110 8.14 9.74 14.83
N GLY A 111 7.19 9.82 15.77
CA GLY A 111 6.69 11.08 16.30
C GLY A 111 5.43 11.59 15.61
N LYS A 112 4.90 12.73 16.07
CA LYS A 112 3.64 13.28 15.58
C LYS A 112 3.88 14.17 14.37
N PHE A 113 2.99 14.09 13.38
CA PHE A 113 2.95 15.05 12.28
C PHE A 113 2.76 16.48 12.80
N GLY A 114 3.67 17.39 12.43
CA GLY A 114 3.58 18.81 12.79
C GLY A 114 3.75 19.11 14.29
N GLY A 115 4.45 18.23 15.02
CA GLY A 115 4.79 18.40 16.44
C GLY A 115 5.89 19.41 16.70
#